data_AF-A0A536PY83-F1
#
_entry.id   AF-A0A536PY83-F1
#
_cell.length_a   1.000
_cell.length_b   1.000
_cell.length_c   1.000
_cell.angle_alpha   90.00
_cell.angle_beta   90.00
_cell.angle_gamma   90.00
#
_symmetry.space_group_name_H-M   'P 1'
#
loop_
_entity.id
_entity.type
_entity.pdbx_description
1 polymer ?
#
loop_
_entity_poly.entity_id
_entity_poly.type
_entity_poly.pdbx_seq_one_letter_code
_entity_poly.pdbx_strand_id
1 'polypeptide(L)'
;MHQTVPTPDHDGRLLESTYLSRALPTSIRLPPPAGTPAAHLSSNFEPRQCRSLRCPAWNTCVGISGSLYSVRDMSDTAAEISALALSILELLDERPMHPYELASTMRERHQDEFIRLNFGSLYHTVDVLERNGWIVPTEREKEGRRPERTIYRLTDSGREILVRVVSDILAHPRREYPHFAAGLMFMHHIDKTQAAEHLKNRASALKATSEKLNTIMSELRQEGVSRLSLVELEHKIAMLDAERRWVGNLEKEINEGRLEWKVGSDPDYERFRRRHGSRTH
;
A
#
# COMPACT_ATOMS: atom_id res chain seq x y z
N MET A 1 -13.61 -41.16 -10.01
CA MET A 1 -14.20 -40.70 -8.73
C MET A 1 -13.14 -39.91 -7.98
N HIS A 2 -13.57 -38.89 -7.24
CA HIS A 2 -12.80 -37.83 -6.57
C HIS A 2 -12.32 -36.67 -7.44
N GLN A 3 -13.27 -35.77 -7.74
CA GLN A 3 -13.01 -34.34 -7.72
C GLN A 3 -13.27 -33.84 -6.29
N THR A 4 -12.25 -33.31 -5.64
CA THR A 4 -12.40 -32.51 -4.41
C THR A 4 -12.52 -31.06 -4.85
N VAL A 5 -13.74 -30.53 -4.75
CA VAL A 5 -14.03 -29.10 -4.84
C VAL A 5 -13.51 -28.44 -3.55
N PRO A 6 -12.75 -27.33 -3.60
CA PRO A 6 -12.41 -26.60 -2.39
C PRO A 6 -13.64 -25.78 -1.93
N THR A 7 -14.04 -25.96 -0.67
CA THR A 7 -15.11 -25.20 -0.01
C THR A 7 -14.65 -23.78 0.36
N PRO A 8 -15.34 -22.70 -0.05
CA PRO A 8 -14.96 -21.32 0.29
C PRO A 8 -15.92 -20.70 1.32
N ASP A 9 -16.10 -21.35 2.48
CA ASP A 9 -16.99 -20.84 3.55
C ASP A 9 -16.23 -20.13 4.69
N HIS A 10 -14.90 -20.19 4.70
CA HIS A 10 -14.09 -19.58 5.76
C HIS A 10 -13.94 -18.06 5.63
N ASP A 11 -13.78 -17.51 4.42
CA ASP A 11 -13.43 -16.08 4.29
C ASP A 11 -14.59 -15.12 4.62
N GLY A 12 -15.84 -15.61 4.68
CA GLY A 12 -17.01 -14.74 4.93
C GLY A 12 -17.08 -14.28 6.38
N ARG A 13 -17.09 -15.26 7.30
CA ARG A 13 -17.09 -15.02 8.74
C ARG A 13 -15.84 -14.30 9.24
N LEU A 14 -14.71 -14.49 8.56
CA LEU A 14 -13.46 -13.83 8.91
C LEU A 14 -13.53 -12.33 8.65
N LEU A 15 -13.99 -11.93 7.46
CA LEU A 15 -14.17 -10.51 7.12
C LEU A 15 -15.20 -9.83 8.03
N GLU A 16 -16.31 -10.49 8.35
CA GLU A 16 -17.28 -9.98 9.32
C GLU A 16 -16.63 -9.71 10.68
N SER A 17 -15.87 -10.67 11.21
CA SER A 17 -15.12 -10.54 12.46
C SER A 17 -14.11 -9.39 12.43
N THR A 18 -13.40 -9.20 11.31
CA THR A 18 -12.45 -8.09 11.09
C THR A 18 -13.12 -6.73 11.24
N TYR A 19 -14.22 -6.51 10.51
CA TYR A 19 -14.86 -5.19 10.49
C TYR A 19 -15.66 -4.93 11.77
N LEU A 20 -16.23 -5.96 12.39
CA LEU A 20 -16.90 -5.85 13.70
C LEU A 20 -15.92 -5.49 14.81
N SER A 21 -14.73 -6.11 14.85
CA SER A 21 -13.71 -5.77 15.84
C SER A 21 -13.19 -4.32 15.69
N ARG A 22 -13.21 -3.78 14.47
CA ARG A 22 -12.85 -2.38 14.16
C ARG A 22 -13.99 -1.37 14.41
N ALA A 23 -15.23 -1.84 14.57
CA ALA A 23 -16.41 -1.00 14.77
C ALA A 23 -16.63 -0.56 16.24
N LEU A 24 -15.90 -1.15 17.20
CA LEU A 24 -15.92 -0.71 18.58
C LEU A 24 -15.34 0.72 18.69
N PRO A 25 -15.96 1.61 19.48
CA PRO A 25 -15.67 3.05 19.44
C PRO A 25 -14.23 3.32 19.87
N THR A 26 -13.35 3.48 18.88
CA THR A 26 -11.96 3.89 19.07
C THR A 26 -11.92 5.40 19.05
N SER A 27 -11.60 6.01 20.19
CA SER A 27 -11.39 7.45 20.27
C SER A 27 -10.10 7.82 19.53
N ILE A 28 -10.18 7.97 18.20
CA ILE A 28 -9.10 8.59 17.44
C ILE A 28 -8.99 10.03 17.93
N ARG A 29 -7.97 10.31 18.75
CA ARG A 29 -7.69 11.65 19.23
C ARG A 29 -7.01 12.41 18.10
N LEU A 30 -7.80 13.02 17.23
CA LEU A 30 -7.29 13.86 16.14
C LEU A 30 -6.47 15.02 16.75
N PRO A 31 -5.29 15.33 16.21
CA PRO A 31 -4.56 16.53 16.63
C PRO A 31 -5.41 17.77 16.31
N PRO A 32 -5.36 18.83 17.15
CA PRO A 32 -6.06 20.08 16.85
C PRO A 32 -5.55 20.63 15.51
N PRO A 33 -6.42 21.27 14.69
CA PRO A 33 -5.99 21.87 13.44
C PRO A 33 -4.86 22.86 13.71
N ALA A 34 -3.75 22.73 12.99
CA ALA A 34 -2.63 23.64 13.09
C ALA A 34 -3.11 25.07 12.80
N GLY A 35 -3.19 25.89 13.84
CA GLY A 35 -3.44 27.32 13.72
C GLY A 35 -2.36 27.93 12.84
N THR A 36 -2.77 28.59 11.76
CA THR A 36 -1.90 29.28 10.82
C THR A 36 -1.08 30.34 11.59
N PRO A 37 0.27 30.28 11.63
CA PRO A 37 1.04 31.42 12.09
C PRO A 37 1.05 32.44 10.95
N ALA A 38 0.49 33.62 11.21
CA ALA A 38 0.60 34.77 10.33
C ALA A 38 2.08 35.10 10.10
N ALA A 39 2.52 35.01 8.85
CA ALA A 39 3.86 35.38 8.42
C ALA A 39 4.05 36.90 8.50
N HIS A 40 4.88 37.37 9.42
CA HIS A 40 5.59 38.63 9.28
C HIS A 40 6.99 38.34 8.76
N LEU A 41 7.16 38.47 7.44
CA LEU A 41 8.47 38.46 6.78
C LEU A 41 9.00 39.90 6.76
N SER A 42 10.01 40.19 7.59
CA SER A 42 10.91 41.32 7.40
C SER A 42 12.14 40.85 6.63
N SER A 43 12.28 41.36 5.41
CA SER A 43 13.41 41.21 4.50
C SER A 43 14.72 41.65 5.14
N ASN A 44 15.81 40.92 4.89
CA ASN A 44 17.15 41.46 4.61
C ASN A 44 18.14 40.30 4.43
N PHE A 45 18.53 39.99 3.19
CA PHE A 45 19.84 39.39 2.91
C PHE A 45 20.21 39.61 1.44
N GLU A 46 21.22 40.46 1.20
CA GLU A 46 21.82 40.75 -0.10
C GLU A 46 22.77 39.62 -0.57
N PRO A 47 22.90 39.37 -1.89
CA PRO A 47 23.82 38.37 -2.42
C PRO A 47 25.21 38.97 -2.67
N ARG A 48 26.24 38.43 -2.00
CA ARG A 48 27.64 38.69 -2.35
C ARG A 48 28.10 37.71 -3.43
N GLN A 49 28.45 38.27 -4.58
CA GLN A 49 29.24 37.63 -5.64
C GLN A 49 30.58 37.14 -5.10
N CYS A 50 31.03 35.96 -5.57
CA CYS A 50 32.46 35.69 -5.63
C CYS A 50 32.82 35.15 -7.02
N ARG A 51 33.71 35.91 -7.66
CA ARG A 51 34.28 35.69 -8.99
C ARG A 51 35.40 34.64 -8.92
N SER A 52 35.56 33.97 -10.06
CA SER A 52 36.82 33.45 -10.62
C SER A 52 37.63 32.44 -9.80
N LEU A 53 37.70 31.21 -10.30
CA LEU A 53 38.95 30.59 -10.70
C LEU A 53 38.70 29.69 -11.93
N ARG A 54 39.55 29.87 -12.96
CA ARG A 54 39.67 29.02 -14.15
C ARG A 54 40.17 27.63 -13.73
N CYS A 55 39.69 26.57 -14.36
CA CYS A 55 40.56 25.62 -15.05
C CYS A 55 39.78 24.81 -16.12
N PRO A 56 40.46 24.38 -17.19
CA PRO A 56 39.86 24.06 -18.48
C PRO A 56 39.75 22.55 -18.74
N ALA A 57 38.79 22.18 -19.60
CA ALA A 57 38.67 20.95 -20.39
C ALA A 57 38.83 19.62 -19.62
N TRP A 58 37.83 18.74 -19.71
CA TRP A 58 37.97 17.29 -19.91
C TRP A 58 36.62 16.78 -20.47
N ASN A 59 36.44 16.96 -21.78
CA ASN A 59 35.52 16.14 -22.56
C ASN A 59 36.18 14.76 -22.71
N THR A 60 35.94 13.83 -21.78
CA THR A 60 35.88 12.36 -21.97
C THR A 60 35.88 11.67 -20.62
N CYS A 61 34.69 11.46 -20.03
CA CYS A 61 34.43 10.36 -19.11
C CYS A 61 32.96 9.95 -19.29
N VAL A 62 32.76 9.00 -20.20
CA VAL A 62 31.62 8.09 -20.17
C VAL A 62 31.72 7.27 -18.90
N GLY A 63 30.63 7.23 -18.13
CA GLY A 63 30.38 6.23 -17.10
C GLY A 63 31.14 6.43 -15.79
N ILE A 64 30.42 6.85 -14.75
CA ILE A 64 30.30 6.12 -13.48
C ILE A 64 29.02 6.62 -12.82
N SER A 65 28.13 5.66 -12.58
CA SER A 65 27.03 5.70 -11.63
C SER A 65 27.47 6.26 -10.27
N GLY A 66 26.66 7.16 -9.72
CA GLY A 66 26.74 7.50 -8.30
C GLY A 66 27.20 8.93 -8.03
N SER A 67 26.22 9.82 -7.88
CA SER A 67 26.19 10.89 -6.86
C SER A 67 25.07 11.86 -7.23
N LEU A 68 23.86 11.59 -6.73
CA LEU A 68 22.80 12.60 -6.58
C LEU A 68 21.67 12.05 -5.69
N TYR A 69 22.03 11.61 -4.48
CA TYR A 69 21.10 11.56 -3.35
C TYR A 69 21.82 12.15 -2.14
N SER A 70 21.99 13.47 -2.17
CA SER A 70 22.44 14.27 -1.03
C SER A 70 21.54 15.49 -0.89
N VAL A 71 20.26 15.23 -0.69
CA VAL A 71 19.40 15.90 0.30
C VAL A 71 18.38 14.83 0.68
N ARG A 72 18.47 14.24 1.88
CA ARG A 72 17.37 13.43 2.41
C ARG A 72 16.22 14.41 2.67
N ASP A 73 15.30 14.51 1.72
CA ASP A 73 14.03 15.17 1.96
C ASP A 73 13.24 14.31 2.95
N MET A 74 12.67 14.93 3.99
CA MET A 74 11.83 14.23 4.96
C MET A 74 10.55 13.67 4.31
N SER A 75 10.26 13.99 3.03
CA SER A 75 9.20 13.40 2.20
C SER A 75 9.43 11.93 1.82
N ASP A 76 10.68 11.49 1.66
CA ASP A 76 11.01 10.10 1.30
C ASP A 76 10.72 9.11 2.45
N THR A 77 10.74 9.56 3.70
CA THR A 77 10.50 8.67 4.84
C THR A 77 9.06 8.19 4.90
N ALA A 78 8.11 9.00 4.43
CA ALA A 78 6.72 8.61 4.25
C ALA A 78 6.54 7.63 3.06
N ALA A 79 7.52 7.57 2.15
CA ALA A 79 7.51 6.67 1.02
C ALA A 79 7.74 5.20 1.40
N GLU A 80 8.48 4.96 2.49
CA GLU A 80 8.98 3.62 2.84
C GLU A 80 8.24 2.96 4.01
N ILE A 81 7.27 3.62 4.64
CA ILE A 81 6.51 3.02 5.75
C ILE A 81 5.58 1.93 5.21
N SER A 82 5.86 0.69 5.58
CA SER A 82 5.06 -0.47 5.19
C SER A 82 3.68 -0.47 5.87
N ALA A 83 2.72 -1.20 5.30
CA ALA A 83 1.43 -1.43 5.94
C ALA A 83 1.57 -2.04 7.35
N LEU A 84 2.57 -2.91 7.56
CA LEU A 84 2.89 -3.47 8.87
C LEU A 84 3.32 -2.39 9.86
N ALA A 85 4.17 -1.46 9.44
CA ALA A 85 4.59 -0.33 10.26
C ALA A 85 3.42 0.58 10.63
N LEU A 86 2.51 0.88 9.69
CA LEU A 86 1.29 1.64 9.96
C LEU A 86 0.39 0.94 10.99
N SER A 87 0.20 -0.37 10.88
CA SER A 87 -0.56 -1.14 11.88
C SER A 87 0.10 -1.15 13.26
N ILE A 88 1.43 -1.24 13.34
CA ILE A 88 2.13 -1.14 14.63
C ILE A 88 1.90 0.24 15.26
N LEU A 89 2.05 1.32 14.47
CA LEU A 89 1.85 2.68 14.96
C LEU A 89 0.40 2.90 15.41
N GLU A 90 -0.58 2.38 14.67
CA GLU A 90 -2.01 2.46 15.04
C GLU A 90 -2.32 1.71 16.34
N LEU A 91 -1.84 0.48 16.50
CA LEU A 91 -2.07 -0.28 17.74
C LEU A 91 -1.37 0.37 18.94
N LEU A 92 -0.16 0.89 18.75
CA LEU A 92 0.56 1.62 19.81
C LEU A 92 -0.04 2.99 20.11
N ASP A 93 -0.88 3.52 19.22
CA ASP A 93 -1.68 4.71 19.47
C ASP A 93 -2.84 4.43 20.43
N GLU A 94 -3.39 3.21 20.38
CA GLU A 94 -4.45 2.78 21.30
C GLU A 94 -3.91 2.57 22.72
N ARG A 95 -2.80 1.85 22.85
CA ARG A 95 -2.14 1.57 24.14
C ARG A 95 -0.71 1.06 23.95
N PRO A 96 0.17 1.17 24.97
CA PRO A 96 1.45 0.47 24.97
C PRO A 96 1.27 -1.05 24.84
N MET A 97 2.07 -1.70 24.00
CA MET A 97 2.00 -3.15 23.74
C MET A 97 3.39 -3.77 23.58
N HIS A 98 3.51 -5.05 23.94
CA HIS A 98 4.65 -5.89 23.58
C HIS A 98 4.50 -6.41 22.13
N PRO A 99 5.59 -6.66 21.37
CA PRO A 99 5.51 -7.21 20.01
C PRO A 99 4.66 -8.48 19.85
N TYR A 100 4.68 -9.39 20.83
CA TYR A 100 3.77 -10.56 20.82
C TYR A 100 2.29 -10.16 20.91
N GLU A 101 1.94 -9.15 21.70
CA GLU A 101 0.56 -8.64 21.78
C GLU A 101 0.18 -7.95 20.48
N LEU A 102 1.07 -7.13 19.88
CA LEU A 102 0.84 -6.57 18.55
C LEU A 102 0.52 -7.67 17.54
N ALA A 103 1.32 -8.75 17.50
CA ALA A 103 1.06 -9.88 16.62
C ALA A 103 -0.27 -10.60 16.92
N SER A 104 -0.65 -10.73 18.20
CA SER A 104 -1.91 -11.37 18.59
C SER A 104 -3.10 -10.52 18.15
N THR A 105 -3.09 -9.24 18.50
CA THR A 105 -4.15 -8.28 18.16
C THR A 105 -4.29 -8.11 16.65
N MET A 106 -3.18 -8.10 15.89
CA MET A 106 -3.26 -8.10 14.42
C MET A 106 -3.99 -9.33 13.88
N ARG A 107 -3.74 -10.53 14.42
CA ARG A 107 -4.43 -11.76 13.99
C ARG A 107 -5.88 -11.80 14.45
N GLU A 108 -6.16 -11.37 15.67
CA GLU A 108 -7.52 -11.27 16.22
C GLU A 108 -8.38 -10.31 15.40
N ARG A 109 -7.79 -9.22 14.90
CA ARG A 109 -8.43 -8.27 13.99
C ARG A 109 -8.27 -8.65 12.51
N HIS A 110 -7.74 -9.83 12.21
CA HIS A 110 -7.48 -10.35 10.85
C HIS A 110 -6.74 -9.38 9.93
N GLN A 111 -5.88 -8.52 10.48
CA GLN A 111 -5.04 -7.61 9.70
C GLN A 111 -4.01 -8.39 8.86
N ASP A 112 -3.74 -9.64 9.21
CA ASP A 112 -2.86 -10.55 8.49
C ASP A 112 -3.39 -10.99 7.11
N GLU A 113 -4.66 -10.73 6.79
CA GLU A 113 -5.17 -10.88 5.42
C GLU A 113 -4.68 -9.79 4.47
N PHE A 114 -4.41 -8.60 5.00
CA PHE A 114 -3.97 -7.43 4.22
C PHE A 114 -2.49 -7.14 4.38
N ILE A 115 -1.89 -7.65 5.47
CA ILE A 115 -0.51 -7.38 5.85
C ILE A 115 0.20 -8.71 6.00
N ARG A 116 1.34 -8.86 5.30
CA ARG A 116 2.19 -10.03 5.47
C ARG A 116 2.83 -10.03 6.87
N LEU A 117 2.15 -10.63 7.84
CA LEU A 117 2.61 -10.72 9.22
C LEU A 117 3.49 -11.96 9.42
N ASN A 118 4.79 -11.75 9.60
CA ASN A 118 5.69 -12.77 10.13
C ASN A 118 6.48 -12.19 11.31
N PHE A 119 6.87 -13.04 12.27
CA PHE A 119 7.57 -12.56 13.47
C PHE A 119 8.90 -11.87 13.12
N GLY A 120 9.64 -12.36 12.13
CA GLY A 120 10.90 -11.74 11.70
C GLY A 120 10.70 -10.30 11.21
N SER A 121 9.70 -10.06 10.35
CA SER A 121 9.38 -8.73 9.83
C SER A 121 8.79 -7.84 10.89
N LEU A 122 8.02 -8.38 11.84
CA LEU A 122 7.47 -7.61 12.95
C LEU A 122 8.60 -7.03 13.82
N TYR A 123 9.49 -7.88 14.32
CA TYR A 123 10.60 -7.41 15.17
C TYR A 123 11.53 -6.47 14.42
N HIS A 124 11.87 -6.77 13.16
CA HIS A 124 12.62 -5.84 12.33
C HIS A 124 11.92 -4.49 12.18
N THR A 125 10.60 -4.48 11.99
CA THR A 125 9.83 -3.23 11.85
C THR A 125 9.81 -2.46 13.16
N VAL A 126 9.62 -3.14 14.31
CA VAL A 126 9.72 -2.52 15.63
C VAL A 126 11.08 -1.86 15.82
N ASP A 127 12.18 -2.55 15.51
CA ASP A 127 13.54 -1.99 15.59
C ASP A 127 13.70 -0.74 14.72
N VAL A 128 13.14 -0.74 13.51
CA VAL A 128 13.17 0.43 12.61
C VAL A 128 12.35 1.58 13.19
N LEU A 129 11.14 1.33 13.69
CA LEU A 129 10.30 2.36 14.30
C LEU A 129 10.96 2.96 15.55
N GLU A 130 11.61 2.14 16.37
CA GLU A 130 12.34 2.58 17.57
C GLU A 130 13.57 3.42 17.21
N ARG A 131 14.37 2.99 16.22
CA ARG A 131 15.55 3.75 15.75
C ARG A 131 15.18 5.12 15.18
N ASN A 132 14.00 5.24 14.57
CA ASN A 132 13.48 6.52 14.08
C ASN A 132 12.85 7.38 15.20
N GLY A 133 12.80 6.87 16.44
CA GLY A 133 12.22 7.58 17.58
C GLY A 133 10.69 7.71 17.51
N TRP A 134 10.01 6.96 16.64
CA TRP A 134 8.56 6.98 16.53
C TRP A 134 7.87 6.16 17.63
N ILE A 135 8.56 5.15 18.14
CA ILE A 135 8.16 4.38 19.33
C ILE A 135 9.31 4.36 20.32
N VAL A 136 9.00 4.20 21.61
CA VAL A 136 10.01 4.09 22.67
C VAL A 136 9.63 3.01 23.69
N PRO A 137 10.61 2.35 24.33
CA PRO A 137 10.34 1.42 25.42
C PRO A 137 9.81 2.18 26.65
N THR A 138 8.77 1.65 27.30
CA THR A 138 8.14 2.28 28.48
C THR A 138 8.59 1.61 29.77
N GLU A 139 8.42 0.30 29.89
CA GLU A 139 8.84 -0.50 31.04
C GLU A 139 9.35 -1.87 30.58
N ARG A 140 10.29 -2.43 31.36
CA ARG A 140 10.70 -3.84 31.25
C ARG A 140 10.01 -4.58 32.39
N GLU A 141 8.83 -5.12 32.13
CA GLU A 141 8.19 -6.00 33.11
C GLU A 141 8.99 -7.30 33.21
N LYS A 142 9.41 -7.61 34.44
CA LYS A 142 10.13 -8.85 34.75
C LYS A 142 9.16 -9.83 35.41
N GLU A 143 8.41 -10.56 34.60
CA GLU A 143 7.54 -11.62 35.09
C GLU A 143 8.35 -12.92 35.33
N GLY A 144 8.86 -13.08 36.54
CA GLY A 144 9.48 -14.32 37.03
C GLY A 144 10.81 -14.71 36.35
N ARG A 145 10.91 -15.99 35.91
CA ARG A 145 12.13 -16.61 35.34
C ARG A 145 12.25 -16.50 33.81
N ARG A 146 11.36 -15.73 33.16
CA ARG A 146 11.34 -15.54 31.70
C ARG A 146 12.18 -14.30 31.29
N PRO A 147 12.71 -14.26 30.05
CA PRO A 147 13.45 -13.10 29.55
C PRO A 147 12.59 -11.82 29.59
N GLU A 148 13.25 -10.67 29.81
CA GLU A 148 12.61 -9.34 29.93
C GLU A 148 11.69 -9.07 28.72
N ARG A 149 10.43 -8.68 28.99
CA ARG A 149 9.48 -8.26 27.97
C ARG A 149 9.52 -6.73 27.85
N THR A 150 9.93 -6.24 26.69
CA THR A 150 9.96 -4.79 26.41
C THR A 150 8.61 -4.34 25.86
N ILE A 151 7.90 -3.50 26.60
CA ILE A 151 6.67 -2.85 26.14
C ILE A 151 7.03 -1.54 25.44
N TYR A 152 6.49 -1.33 24.24
CA TYR A 152 6.68 -0.09 23.49
C TYR A 152 5.45 0.81 23.61
N ARG A 153 5.66 2.12 23.54
CA ARG A 153 4.60 3.13 23.37
C ARG A 153 4.88 4.02 22.17
N LEU A 154 3.82 4.60 21.62
CA LEU A 154 3.93 5.63 20.59
C LEU A 154 4.47 6.95 21.18
N THR A 155 5.21 7.69 20.36
CA THR A 155 5.66 9.06 20.66
C THR A 155 4.84 10.09 19.88
N ASP A 156 4.97 11.37 20.21
CA ASP A 156 4.30 12.44 19.46
C ASP A 156 4.75 12.48 17.98
N SER A 157 6.05 12.30 17.72
CA SER A 157 6.57 12.19 16.35
C SER A 157 6.07 10.94 15.63
N GLY A 158 5.85 9.83 16.37
CA GLY A 158 5.20 8.62 15.87
C GLY A 158 3.75 8.84 15.43
N ARG A 159 3.01 9.67 16.16
CA ARG A 159 1.64 10.08 15.78
C ARG A 159 1.65 10.98 14.55
N GLU A 160 2.56 11.95 14.50
CA GLU A 160 2.70 12.85 13.34
C GLU A 160 3.04 12.09 12.06
N ILE A 161 3.97 11.13 12.13
CA ILE A 161 4.34 10.35 10.95
C ILE A 161 3.18 9.44 10.50
N LEU A 162 2.41 8.85 11.42
CA LEU A 162 1.23 8.06 11.09
C LEU A 162 0.22 8.89 10.27
N VAL A 163 -0.15 10.08 10.76
CA VAL A 163 -1.08 10.98 10.08
C VAL A 163 -0.54 11.42 8.72
N ARG A 164 0.75 11.76 8.66
CA ARG A 164 1.41 12.21 7.44
C ARG A 164 1.42 11.14 6.36
N VAL A 165 1.80 9.91 6.70
CA VAL A 165 1.86 8.80 5.73
C VAL A 165 0.47 8.44 5.23
N VAL A 166 -0.53 8.35 6.12
CA VAL A 166 -1.91 8.10 5.69
C VAL A 166 -2.40 9.20 4.75
N SER A 167 -2.11 10.47 5.06
CA SER A 167 -2.47 11.60 4.21
C SER A 167 -1.80 11.52 2.83
N ASP A 168 -0.52 11.15 2.80
CA ASP A 168 0.23 11.02 1.56
C ASP A 168 -0.29 9.88 0.67
N ILE A 169 -0.56 8.71 1.25
CA ILE A 169 -1.14 7.56 0.53
C ILE A 169 -2.49 7.92 -0.10
N LEU A 170 -3.33 8.69 0.62
CA LEU A 170 -4.64 9.11 0.12
C LEU A 170 -4.53 10.21 -0.95
N ALA A 171 -3.55 11.11 -0.84
CA ALA A 171 -3.41 12.25 -1.73
C ALA A 171 -2.68 11.92 -3.04
N HIS A 172 -1.68 11.02 -2.99
CA HIS A 172 -0.75 10.81 -4.09
C HIS A 172 -0.79 9.35 -4.56
N PRO A 173 -1.33 9.09 -5.77
CA PRO A 173 -1.26 7.77 -6.37
C PRO A 173 0.19 7.32 -6.52
N ARG A 174 0.48 6.10 -6.07
CA ARG A 174 1.81 5.51 -6.22
C ARG A 174 1.80 4.45 -7.31
N ARG A 175 3.00 4.11 -7.79
CA ARG A 175 3.17 2.99 -8.71
C ARG A 175 2.92 1.69 -7.95
N GLU A 176 1.79 1.08 -8.27
CA GLU A 176 1.49 -0.28 -7.86
C GLU A 176 1.94 -1.25 -8.96
N TYR A 177 2.28 -2.47 -8.57
CA TYR A 177 2.66 -3.54 -9.49
C TYR A 177 1.68 -4.72 -9.39
N PRO A 178 0.42 -4.58 -9.86
CA PRO A 178 -0.55 -5.66 -9.82
C PRO A 178 -0.07 -6.87 -10.63
N HIS A 179 -0.12 -8.06 -10.05
CA HIS A 179 0.37 -9.28 -10.71
C HIS A 179 -0.39 -9.58 -12.01
N PHE A 180 -1.69 -9.25 -12.08
CA PHE A 180 -2.49 -9.44 -13.29
C PHE A 180 -1.98 -8.62 -14.49
N ALA A 181 -1.43 -7.42 -14.25
CA ALA A 181 -0.85 -6.61 -15.32
C ALA A 181 0.34 -7.32 -15.99
N ALA A 182 1.15 -8.07 -15.22
CA ALA A 182 2.20 -8.91 -15.79
C ALA A 182 1.61 -10.01 -16.68
N GLY A 183 0.53 -10.66 -16.25
CA GLY A 183 -0.20 -11.64 -17.06
C GLY A 183 -0.64 -11.07 -18.41
N LEU A 184 -1.16 -9.84 -18.43
CA LEU A 184 -1.54 -9.14 -19.67
C LEU A 184 -0.33 -8.83 -20.56
N MET A 185 0.77 -8.34 -20.00
CA MET A 185 2.00 -8.05 -20.75
C MET A 185 2.54 -9.27 -21.50
N PHE A 186 2.41 -10.45 -20.90
CA PHE A 186 2.96 -11.70 -21.42
C PHE A 186 1.88 -12.64 -22.00
N MET A 187 0.62 -12.20 -22.13
CA MET A 187 -0.51 -13.01 -22.58
C MET A 187 -0.31 -13.60 -23.99
N HIS A 188 0.50 -12.97 -24.83
CA HIS A 188 0.80 -13.42 -26.18
C HIS A 188 1.60 -14.73 -26.26
N HIS A 189 2.14 -15.21 -25.14
CA HIS A 189 2.83 -16.50 -25.08
C HIS A 189 1.87 -17.71 -25.06
N ILE A 190 0.57 -17.48 -24.87
CA ILE A 190 -0.48 -18.51 -24.98
C ILE A 190 -1.34 -18.27 -26.21
N ASP A 191 -2.11 -19.28 -26.62
CA ASP A 191 -3.02 -19.11 -27.74
C ASP A 191 -4.25 -18.26 -27.37
N LYS A 192 -4.88 -17.66 -28.39
CA LYS A 192 -6.02 -16.75 -28.19
C LYS A 192 -7.20 -17.41 -27.50
N THR A 193 -7.43 -18.71 -27.75
CA THR A 193 -8.56 -19.45 -27.21
C THR A 193 -8.32 -19.74 -25.74
N GLN A 194 -7.11 -20.17 -25.38
CA GLN A 194 -6.66 -20.32 -24.00
C GLN A 194 -6.76 -19.00 -23.23
N ALA A 195 -6.31 -17.89 -23.83
CA ALA A 195 -6.40 -16.59 -23.18
C ALA A 195 -7.86 -16.19 -22.89
N ALA A 196 -8.75 -16.34 -23.88
CA ALA A 196 -10.18 -16.09 -23.68
C ALA A 196 -10.78 -16.97 -22.57
N GLU A 197 -10.43 -18.25 -22.52
CA GLU A 197 -10.88 -19.17 -21.47
C GLU A 197 -10.38 -18.74 -20.08
N HIS A 198 -9.10 -18.38 -19.94
CA HIS A 198 -8.54 -17.91 -18.68
C HIS A 198 -9.18 -16.59 -18.23
N LEU A 199 -9.43 -15.66 -19.14
CA LEU A 199 -10.12 -14.39 -18.86
C LEU A 199 -11.58 -14.65 -18.42
N LYS A 200 -12.29 -15.57 -19.06
CA LYS A 200 -13.65 -16.00 -18.66
C LYS A 200 -13.68 -16.57 -17.25
N ASN A 201 -12.74 -17.47 -16.94
CA ASN A 201 -12.61 -18.08 -15.61
C ASN A 201 -12.30 -17.02 -14.56
N ARG A 202 -11.40 -16.09 -14.87
CA ARG A 202 -11.08 -14.95 -14.00
C ARG A 202 -12.29 -14.05 -13.76
N ALA A 203 -13.03 -13.67 -14.80
CA ALA A 203 -14.23 -12.84 -14.66
C ALA A 203 -15.30 -13.52 -13.78
N SER A 204 -15.43 -14.84 -13.89
CA SER A 204 -16.35 -15.64 -13.06
C SER A 204 -15.91 -15.66 -11.59
N ALA A 205 -14.61 -15.84 -11.32
CA ALA A 205 -14.05 -15.78 -9.97
C ALA A 205 -14.21 -14.40 -9.34
N LEU A 206 -13.87 -13.33 -10.07
CA LEU A 206 -14.04 -11.94 -9.61
C LEU A 206 -15.51 -11.63 -9.28
N LYS A 207 -16.46 -12.14 -10.09
CA LYS A 207 -17.89 -12.01 -9.83
C LYS A 207 -18.28 -12.65 -8.50
N ALA A 208 -17.90 -13.92 -8.30
CA ALA A 208 -18.23 -14.65 -7.08
C ALA A 208 -17.66 -13.96 -5.83
N THR A 209 -16.42 -13.46 -5.91
CA THR A 209 -15.81 -12.68 -4.83
C THR A 209 -16.57 -11.38 -4.57
N SER A 210 -16.87 -10.59 -5.62
CA SER A 210 -17.61 -9.33 -5.47
C SER A 210 -18.99 -9.54 -4.85
N GLU A 211 -19.74 -10.56 -5.30
CA GLU A 211 -21.06 -10.90 -4.74
C GLU A 211 -20.97 -11.30 -3.26
N LYS A 212 -19.99 -12.13 -2.88
CA LYS A 212 -19.73 -12.50 -1.49
C LYS A 212 -19.44 -11.27 -0.62
N LEU A 213 -18.56 -10.38 -1.07
CA LEU A 213 -18.22 -9.16 -0.32
C LEU A 213 -19.39 -8.19 -0.19
N ASN A 214 -20.25 -8.10 -1.21
CA ASN A 214 -21.47 -7.29 -1.14
C ASN A 214 -22.46 -7.82 -0.10
N THR A 215 -22.61 -9.14 0.03
CA THR A 215 -23.44 -9.75 1.09
C THR A 215 -22.91 -9.38 2.47
N ILE A 216 -21.60 -9.60 2.71
CA ILE A 216 -20.94 -9.25 3.98
C ILE A 216 -21.09 -7.75 4.30
N MET A 217 -20.85 -6.88 3.32
CA MET A 217 -21.04 -5.44 3.46
C MET A 217 -22.47 -5.07 3.88
N SER A 218 -23.47 -5.74 3.29
CA SER A 218 -24.88 -5.52 3.62
C SER A 218 -25.19 -5.95 5.05
N GLU A 219 -24.70 -7.12 5.47
CA GLU A 219 -24.91 -7.65 6.82
C GLU A 219 -24.26 -6.76 7.88
N LEU A 220 -23.00 -6.35 7.70
CA LEU A 220 -22.29 -5.43 8.60
C LEU A 220 -22.99 -4.07 8.73
N ARG A 221 -23.56 -3.56 7.63
CA ARG A 221 -24.36 -2.32 7.67
C ARG A 221 -25.65 -2.50 8.45
N GLN A 222 -26.30 -3.67 8.37
CA GLN A 222 -27.51 -3.99 9.15
C GLN A 222 -27.20 -4.13 10.64
N GLU A 223 -26.01 -4.62 10.98
CA GLU A 223 -25.52 -4.69 12.37
C GLU A 223 -25.05 -3.34 12.94
N GLY A 224 -25.10 -2.27 12.13
CA GLY A 224 -24.81 -0.91 12.57
C GLY A 224 -23.34 -0.51 12.49
N VAL A 225 -22.50 -1.28 11.79
CA VAL A 225 -21.10 -0.91 11.55
C VAL A 225 -21.03 0.38 10.74
N SER A 226 -20.20 1.33 11.20
CA SER A 226 -20.08 2.64 10.55
C SER A 226 -19.57 2.51 9.12
N ARG A 227 -20.06 3.36 8.21
CA ARG A 227 -19.58 3.38 6.82
C ARG A 227 -18.06 3.60 6.73
N LEU A 228 -17.51 4.45 7.61
CA LEU A 228 -16.08 4.74 7.62
C LEU A 228 -15.25 3.47 7.91
N SER A 229 -15.74 2.60 8.79
CA SER A 229 -15.10 1.31 9.09
C SER A 229 -15.09 0.36 7.88
N LEU A 230 -16.01 0.54 6.93
CA LEU A 230 -16.22 -0.31 5.76
C LEU A 230 -15.68 0.29 4.44
N VAL A 231 -15.11 1.49 4.46
CA VAL A 231 -14.75 2.22 3.23
C VAL A 231 -13.74 1.49 2.35
N GLU A 232 -12.81 0.75 2.97
CA GLU A 232 -11.82 -0.06 2.25
C GLU A 232 -12.48 -1.26 1.55
N LEU A 233 -13.50 -1.87 2.17
CA LEU A 233 -14.30 -2.93 1.55
C LEU A 233 -15.14 -2.39 0.38
N GLU A 234 -15.70 -1.17 0.50
CA GLU A 234 -16.40 -0.49 -0.62
C GLU A 234 -15.46 -0.33 -1.82
N HIS A 235 -14.23 0.14 -1.56
CA HIS A 235 -13.20 0.29 -2.59
C HIS A 235 -12.82 -1.06 -3.23
N LYS A 236 -12.59 -2.10 -2.42
CA LYS A 236 -12.23 -3.45 -2.91
C LYS A 236 -13.30 -4.00 -3.86
N ILE A 237 -14.58 -3.90 -3.49
CA ILE A 237 -15.70 -4.31 -4.35
C ILE A 237 -15.68 -3.54 -5.67
N ALA A 238 -15.53 -2.21 -5.61
CA ALA A 238 -15.51 -1.37 -6.81
C ALA A 238 -14.38 -1.75 -7.77
N MET A 239 -13.19 -2.09 -7.24
CA MET A 239 -12.04 -2.52 -8.05
C MET A 239 -12.23 -3.91 -8.66
N LEU A 240 -12.78 -4.87 -7.90
CA LEU A 240 -13.12 -6.20 -8.43
C LEU A 240 -14.13 -6.11 -9.57
N ASP A 241 -15.15 -5.27 -9.42
CA ASP A 241 -16.17 -5.07 -10.45
C ASP A 241 -15.64 -4.33 -11.68
N ALA A 242 -14.74 -3.36 -11.49
CA ALA A 242 -14.05 -2.70 -12.60
C ALA A 242 -13.23 -3.71 -13.41
N GLU A 243 -12.42 -4.52 -12.73
CA GLU A 243 -11.60 -5.53 -13.38
C GLU A 243 -12.46 -6.61 -14.07
N ARG A 244 -13.50 -7.11 -13.40
CA ARG A 244 -14.44 -8.09 -13.96
C ARG A 244 -15.04 -7.60 -15.27
N ARG A 245 -15.52 -6.35 -15.30
CA ARG A 245 -16.10 -5.74 -16.50
C ARG A 245 -15.07 -5.64 -17.61
N TRP A 246 -13.86 -5.19 -17.29
CA TRP A 246 -12.79 -5.03 -18.28
C TRP A 246 -12.36 -6.38 -18.87
N VAL A 247 -12.09 -7.37 -18.02
CA VAL A 247 -11.69 -8.73 -18.42
C VAL A 247 -12.79 -9.40 -19.25
N GLY A 248 -14.05 -9.25 -18.86
CA GLY A 248 -15.19 -9.80 -19.61
C GLY A 248 -15.39 -9.13 -20.96
N ASN A 249 -14.98 -7.86 -21.15
CA ASN A 249 -15.02 -7.21 -22.45
C ASN A 249 -13.87 -7.69 -23.34
N LEU A 250 -12.67 -7.80 -22.79
CA LEU A 250 -11.50 -8.30 -23.52
C LEU A 250 -11.71 -9.75 -24.02
N GLU A 251 -12.28 -10.61 -23.16
CA GLU A 251 -12.63 -11.98 -23.53
C GLU A 251 -13.57 -12.05 -24.75
N LYS A 252 -14.61 -11.20 -24.77
CA LYS A 252 -15.52 -11.09 -25.91
C LYS A 252 -14.80 -10.61 -27.17
N GLU A 253 -13.97 -9.58 -27.07
CA GLU A 253 -13.19 -9.07 -28.20
C GLU A 253 -12.28 -10.13 -28.82
N ILE A 254 -11.67 -10.99 -28.00
CA ILE A 254 -10.84 -12.10 -28.47
C ILE A 254 -11.71 -13.13 -29.21
N ASN A 255 -12.83 -13.55 -28.62
CA ASN A 255 -13.72 -14.56 -29.21
C ASN A 255 -14.37 -14.07 -30.51
N GLU A 256 -14.70 -12.79 -30.59
CA GLU A 256 -15.29 -12.15 -31.77
C GLU A 256 -14.25 -11.74 -32.82
N GLY A 257 -12.95 -11.98 -32.55
CA GLY A 257 -11.86 -11.66 -33.46
C GLY A 257 -11.61 -10.17 -33.66
N ARG A 258 -12.12 -9.31 -32.75
CA ARG A 258 -11.87 -7.86 -32.77
C ARG A 258 -10.50 -7.48 -32.21
N LEU A 259 -9.91 -8.34 -31.37
CA LEU A 259 -8.55 -8.17 -30.88
C LEU A 259 -7.54 -8.83 -31.83
N GLU A 260 -6.55 -8.06 -32.28
CA GLU A 260 -5.42 -8.58 -33.04
C GLU A 260 -4.53 -9.47 -32.15
N TRP A 261 -4.20 -10.68 -32.62
CA TRP A 261 -3.36 -11.63 -31.88
C TRP A 261 -1.92 -11.66 -32.38
N LYS A 262 -1.26 -10.49 -32.41
CA LYS A 262 0.15 -10.33 -32.79
C LYS A 262 0.80 -9.27 -31.91
N VAL A 263 2.05 -9.50 -31.50
CA VAL A 263 2.84 -8.56 -30.69
C VAL A 263 3.90 -7.91 -31.53
N GLY A 264 4.17 -6.63 -31.24
CA GLY A 264 4.99 -5.78 -32.07
C GLY A 264 4.12 -4.92 -32.96
N SER A 265 4.75 -3.90 -33.51
CA SER A 265 4.05 -2.80 -34.13
C SER A 265 4.51 -2.63 -35.56
N ASP A 266 3.60 -2.08 -36.36
CA ASP A 266 3.87 -1.55 -37.69
C ASP A 266 5.22 -0.78 -37.69
N PRO A 267 6.11 -0.96 -38.69
CA PRO A 267 7.45 -0.35 -38.76
C PRO A 267 7.57 1.14 -38.36
N ASP A 268 6.49 1.92 -38.35
CA ASP A 268 6.44 3.32 -37.88
C ASP A 268 6.43 3.52 -36.35
N TYR A 269 6.41 2.47 -35.53
CA TYR A 269 6.32 2.59 -34.07
C TYR A 269 7.50 3.29 -33.39
N GLU A 270 8.72 3.10 -33.91
CA GLU A 270 9.93 3.78 -33.43
C GLU A 270 9.87 5.31 -33.62
N ARG A 271 9.01 5.80 -34.54
CA ARG A 271 8.75 7.22 -34.75
C ARG A 271 7.82 7.79 -33.67
N PHE A 272 6.86 7.00 -33.17
CA PHE A 272 5.91 7.41 -32.12
C PHE A 272 6.55 7.47 -30.73
N ARG A 273 7.38 6.48 -30.37
CA ARG A 273 8.09 6.46 -29.07
C ARG A 273 8.93 7.73 -28.85
N ARG A 274 9.57 8.24 -29.90
CA ARG A 274 10.39 9.47 -29.85
C ARG A 274 9.60 10.75 -29.57
N ARG A 275 8.30 10.80 -29.88
CA ARG A 275 7.45 11.98 -29.61
C ARG A 275 6.97 12.08 -28.18
N HIS A 276 6.77 10.94 -27.50
CA HIS A 276 6.14 10.91 -26.18
C HIS A 276 7.11 10.60 -25.02
N GLY A 277 8.36 10.22 -25.32
CA GLY A 277 9.37 9.89 -24.30
C GLY A 277 10.05 11.07 -23.58
N SER A 278 9.66 12.32 -23.84
CA SER A 278 10.38 13.50 -23.31
C SER A 278 9.65 14.29 -22.21
N ARG A 279 8.52 13.82 -21.66
CA ARG A 279 7.71 14.65 -20.73
C ARG A 279 7.31 14.05 -19.39
N THR A 280 7.80 12.88 -19.02
CA THR A 280 7.48 12.28 -17.72
C THR A 280 8.70 11.60 -17.14
N HIS A 281 9.53 12.40 -16.45
CA HIS A 281 10.47 11.95 -15.44
C HIS A 281 10.29 12.84 -14.21
#